data_AF-A0A3R9PN62-F1
#
_entry.id   AF-A0A3R9PN62-F1
#
_cell.length_a   1.000
_cell.length_b   1.000
_cell.length_c   1.000
_cell.angle_alpha   90.00
_cell.angle_beta   90.00
_cell.angle_gamma   90.00
#
_symmetry.space_group_name_H-M   'P 1'
#
loop_
_entity.id
_entity.type
_entity.pdbx_description
1 polymer ?
#
loop_
_entity_poly.entity_id
_entity_poly.type
_entity_poly.pdbx_seq_one_letter_code
_entity_poly.pdbx_strand_id
1 'polypeptide(L)'
;MSKKWRKEEKADFLLKAGELLDQGYPLHLALQLLSWEQSYFVKEKILHMIEVLRTGSSFHEVLDRYDFPPDISAYVFFAEQSGSLPEGLKGSGGLFKKRLHTLTTVRRMLRYPLLLLWVLVMIAILMIHFLFPSFQQLFQSLDIEFPFLTKLMIQMFQYSPYILVILLLLLAAGFVYYMMTFRHYAPQKQCRLISRIPFASTYLQLFLTYYFSLQFSSMLKGGISIYDACQVLEKQQHFPFFQAEGHDLKRMLKDGKPLYEAIEISGWYRRDMKYVIKHGQAAGKLEDDLYFYSDRVMKMLETKVKKTVMTLQPIMFLFIGSIILAMFLSVFLPMFQLMTSIQ
;
A
#
# COMPACT_ATOMS: atom_id res chain seq x y z
N MET A 1 -16.15 -15.30 -19.81
CA MET A 1 -14.83 -14.70 -20.17
C MET A 1 -14.64 -13.43 -19.34
N SER A 2 -13.45 -13.24 -18.75
CA SER A 2 -13.15 -12.11 -17.85
C SER A 2 -13.35 -10.77 -18.56
N LYS A 3 -14.32 -9.95 -18.15
CA LYS A 3 -14.52 -8.57 -18.65
C LYS A 3 -13.52 -7.55 -18.10
N LYS A 4 -12.35 -8.00 -17.63
CA LYS A 4 -11.36 -7.15 -16.97
C LYS A 4 -9.95 -7.62 -17.26
N TRP A 5 -9.08 -6.66 -17.56
CA TRP A 5 -7.63 -6.87 -17.70
C TRP A 5 -7.03 -7.11 -16.32
N ARG A 6 -6.49 -8.31 -16.09
CA ARG A 6 -5.95 -8.69 -14.78
C ARG A 6 -4.67 -7.92 -14.49
N LYS A 7 -4.41 -7.65 -13.21
CA LYS A 7 -3.22 -6.88 -12.80
C LYS A 7 -1.91 -7.62 -13.14
N GLU A 8 -1.90 -8.95 -13.04
CA GLU A 8 -0.76 -9.79 -13.40
C GLU A 8 -0.46 -9.69 -14.89
N GLU A 9 -1.49 -9.82 -15.75
CA GLU A 9 -1.39 -9.63 -17.20
C GLU A 9 -0.87 -8.22 -17.58
N LYS A 10 -1.28 -7.17 -16.86
CA LYS A 10 -0.76 -5.81 -17.05
C LYS A 10 0.72 -5.70 -16.73
N ALA A 11 1.18 -6.36 -15.66
CA ALA A 11 2.59 -6.37 -15.29
C ALA A 11 3.44 -7.14 -16.31
N ASP A 12 2.94 -8.29 -16.78
CA ASP A 12 3.57 -9.08 -17.85
C ASP A 12 3.61 -8.32 -19.18
N PHE A 13 2.54 -7.59 -19.50
CA PHE A 13 2.47 -6.74 -20.69
C PHE A 13 3.59 -5.69 -20.72
N LEU A 14 3.84 -4.99 -19.60
CA LEU A 14 4.92 -4.00 -19.51
C LEU A 14 6.30 -4.65 -19.64
N LEU A 15 6.53 -5.79 -18.97
CA LEU A 15 7.80 -6.52 -19.06
C LEU A 15 8.09 -6.95 -20.49
N LYS A 16 7.14 -7.65 -21.12
CA LYS A 16 7.30 -8.14 -22.50
C LYS A 16 7.42 -6.99 -23.50
N ALA A 17 6.71 -5.89 -23.29
CA ALA A 17 6.86 -4.70 -24.12
C ALA A 17 8.29 -4.17 -24.04
N GLY A 18 8.83 -4.01 -22.82
CA GLY A 18 10.21 -3.60 -22.62
C GLY A 18 11.23 -4.55 -23.25
N GLU A 19 11.02 -5.86 -23.14
CA GLU A 19 11.87 -6.89 -23.79
C GLU A 19 11.86 -6.79 -25.32
N LEU A 20 10.69 -6.56 -25.93
CA LEU A 20 10.60 -6.36 -27.38
C LEU A 20 11.27 -5.05 -27.82
N LEU A 21 11.12 -3.97 -27.06
CA LEU A 21 11.81 -2.71 -27.36
C LEU A 21 13.34 -2.87 -27.25
N ASP A 22 13.81 -3.63 -26.26
CA ASP A 22 15.24 -3.95 -26.06
C ASP A 22 15.83 -4.74 -27.24
N GLN A 23 15.00 -5.58 -27.87
CA GLN A 23 15.33 -6.31 -29.09
C GLN A 23 15.27 -5.44 -30.37
N GLY A 24 14.97 -4.15 -30.25
CA GLY A 24 14.93 -3.19 -31.35
C GLY A 24 13.58 -3.05 -32.05
N TYR A 25 12.51 -3.69 -31.55
CA TYR A 25 11.18 -3.50 -32.12
C TYR A 25 10.64 -2.10 -31.77
N PRO A 26 10.07 -1.35 -32.72
CA PRO A 26 9.43 -0.08 -32.41
C PRO A 26 8.18 -0.32 -31.56
N LEU A 27 7.87 0.63 -30.65
CA LEU A 27 6.80 0.48 -29.66
C LEU A 27 5.46 0.05 -30.27
N HIS A 28 5.04 0.65 -31.38
CA HIS A 28 3.78 0.28 -32.04
C HIS A 28 3.72 -1.21 -32.43
N LEU A 29 4.83 -1.76 -32.94
CA LEU A 29 4.92 -3.15 -33.37
C LEU A 29 4.98 -4.08 -32.16
N ALA A 30 5.75 -3.71 -31.13
CA ALA A 30 5.78 -4.46 -29.88
C ALA A 30 4.38 -4.59 -29.27
N LEU A 31 3.63 -3.49 -29.18
CA LEU A 31 2.25 -3.51 -28.69
C LEU A 31 1.32 -4.35 -29.57
N GLN A 32 1.48 -4.26 -30.90
CA GLN A 32 0.67 -5.05 -31.84
C GLN A 32 0.92 -6.55 -31.67
N LEU A 33 2.18 -6.99 -31.56
CA LEU A 33 2.56 -8.38 -31.30
C LEU A 33 1.96 -8.88 -30.00
N LEU A 34 2.07 -8.10 -28.92
CA LEU A 34 1.50 -8.44 -27.62
C LEU A 34 -0.03 -8.55 -27.63
N SER A 35 -0.70 -7.88 -28.57
CA SER A 35 -2.16 -7.97 -28.69
C SER A 35 -2.64 -9.33 -29.22
N TRP A 36 -1.79 -10.07 -29.94
CA TRP A 36 -2.18 -11.33 -30.60
C TRP A 36 -2.32 -12.49 -29.62
N GLU A 37 -1.54 -12.51 -28.54
CA GLU A 37 -1.57 -13.56 -27.51
C GLU A 37 -2.70 -13.38 -26.49
N GLN A 38 -3.47 -12.29 -26.58
CA GLN A 38 -4.37 -11.84 -25.52
C GLN A 38 -5.83 -12.18 -25.81
N SER A 39 -6.64 -12.22 -24.75
CA SER A 39 -8.09 -12.33 -24.88
C SER A 39 -8.67 -11.16 -25.70
N TYR A 40 -9.80 -11.39 -26.38
CA TYR A 40 -10.47 -10.38 -27.22
C TYR A 40 -10.63 -9.02 -26.53
N PHE A 41 -11.05 -9.01 -25.25
CA PHE A 41 -11.20 -7.80 -24.45
C PHE A 41 -9.88 -7.03 -24.25
N VAL A 42 -8.79 -7.74 -23.95
CA VAL A 42 -7.47 -7.10 -23.74
C VAL A 42 -6.87 -6.65 -25.07
N LYS A 43 -7.07 -7.42 -26.14
CA LYS A 43 -6.67 -7.07 -27.49
C LYS A 43 -7.29 -5.75 -27.95
N GLU A 44 -8.60 -5.56 -27.80
CA GLU A 44 -9.26 -4.29 -28.13
C GLU A 44 -8.67 -3.11 -27.35
N LYS A 45 -8.39 -3.32 -26.06
CA LYS A 45 -7.77 -2.30 -25.22
C LYS A 45 -6.39 -1.90 -25.73
N ILE A 46 -5.54 -2.86 -26.08
CA ILE A 46 -4.20 -2.62 -26.63
C ILE A 46 -4.28 -1.94 -28.00
N LEU A 47 -5.20 -2.34 -28.88
CA LEU A 47 -5.37 -1.70 -30.19
C LEU A 47 -5.77 -0.23 -30.05
N HIS A 48 -6.67 0.09 -29.11
CA HIS A 48 -7.00 1.48 -28.81
C HIS A 48 -5.84 2.24 -28.15
N MET A 49 -4.96 1.58 -27.36
CA MET A 49 -3.74 2.21 -26.86
C MET A 49 -2.82 2.63 -28.01
N ILE A 50 -2.68 1.77 -29.04
CA ILE A 50 -1.89 2.07 -30.24
C ILE A 50 -2.49 3.26 -31.01
N GLU A 51 -3.82 3.34 -31.12
CA GLU A 51 -4.51 4.46 -31.76
C GLU A 51 -4.26 5.78 -31.01
N VAL A 52 -4.36 5.77 -29.68
CA VAL A 52 -4.07 6.96 -28.86
C VAL A 52 -2.59 7.37 -28.99
N LEU A 53 -1.66 6.42 -29.03
CA LEU A 53 -0.24 6.74 -29.28
C LEU A 53 -0.01 7.41 -30.63
N ARG A 54 -0.76 7.00 -31.68
CA ARG A 54 -0.69 7.64 -33.00
C ARG A 54 -1.14 9.10 -33.00
N THR A 55 -1.95 9.52 -32.02
CA THR A 55 -2.35 10.93 -31.85
C THR A 55 -1.24 11.80 -31.23
N GLY A 56 -0.09 11.22 -30.87
CA GLY A 56 1.04 11.92 -30.27
C GLY A 56 1.01 11.99 -28.74
N SER A 57 0.08 11.28 -28.09
CA SER A 57 0.10 11.12 -26.63
C SER A 57 1.33 10.31 -26.21
N SER A 58 1.90 10.63 -25.05
CA SER A 58 2.99 9.85 -24.46
C SER A 58 2.48 8.52 -23.88
N PHE A 59 3.35 7.52 -23.74
CA PHE A 59 2.94 6.20 -23.27
C PHE A 59 2.49 6.22 -21.80
N HIS A 60 3.10 7.03 -20.93
CA HIS A 60 2.64 7.14 -19.55
C HIS A 60 1.18 7.67 -19.45
N GLU A 61 0.80 8.66 -20.28
CA GLU A 61 -0.58 9.17 -20.35
C GLU A 61 -1.56 8.09 -20.82
N VAL A 62 -1.11 7.23 -21.75
CA VAL A 62 -1.90 6.09 -22.20
C VAL A 62 -2.09 5.09 -21.06
N LEU A 63 -1.05 4.78 -20.27
CA LEU A 63 -1.18 3.89 -19.12
C LEU A 63 -2.16 4.45 -18.07
N ASP A 64 -2.14 5.76 -17.83
CA ASP A 64 -3.06 6.43 -16.90
C ASP A 64 -4.53 6.26 -17.29
N ARG A 65 -4.85 6.26 -18.60
CA ARG A 65 -6.22 6.03 -19.11
C ARG A 65 -6.73 4.59 -18.93
N TYR A 66 -5.84 3.64 -18.66
CA TYR A 66 -6.17 2.20 -18.64
C TYR A 66 -6.02 1.57 -17.25
N ASP A 67 -6.24 2.33 -16.17
CA ASP A 67 -6.17 1.86 -14.78
C ASP A 67 -4.83 1.20 -14.42
N PHE A 68 -3.71 1.70 -14.97
CA PHE A 68 -2.40 1.38 -14.42
C PHE A 68 -2.18 2.18 -13.14
N PRO A 69 -1.47 1.63 -12.14
CA PRO A 69 -1.23 2.37 -10.92
C PRO A 69 -0.30 3.58 -11.17
N PRO A 70 -0.50 4.72 -10.47
CA PRO A 70 0.28 5.95 -10.70
C PRO A 70 1.80 5.79 -10.54
N ASP A 71 2.25 4.93 -9.62
CA ASP A 71 3.67 4.57 -9.44
C ASP A 71 4.29 3.91 -10.68
N ILE A 72 3.49 3.14 -11.42
CA ILE A 72 3.93 2.45 -12.63
C ILE A 72 3.95 3.42 -13.81
N SER A 73 2.91 4.24 -13.97
CA SER A 73 2.88 5.30 -15.00
C SER A 73 4.00 6.32 -14.79
N ALA A 74 4.25 6.74 -13.55
CA ALA A 74 5.35 7.65 -13.24
C ALA A 74 6.71 7.07 -13.62
N TYR A 75 6.93 5.77 -13.37
CA TYR A 75 8.17 5.10 -13.77
C TYR A 75 8.39 5.17 -15.28
N VAL A 76 7.31 4.96 -16.05
CA VAL A 76 7.34 5.09 -17.51
C VAL A 76 7.59 6.52 -17.92
N PHE A 77 6.97 7.51 -17.28
CA PHE A 77 7.23 8.93 -17.51
C PHE A 77 8.73 9.24 -17.39
N PHE A 78 9.38 8.84 -16.29
CA PHE A 78 10.81 9.10 -16.10
C PHE A 78 11.67 8.46 -17.18
N ALA A 79 11.33 7.22 -17.58
CA ALA A 79 12.04 6.52 -18.64
C ALA A 79 11.85 7.15 -20.03
N GLU A 80 10.68 7.70 -20.32
CA GLU A 80 10.42 8.47 -21.54
C GLU A 80 11.28 9.74 -21.58
N GLN A 81 11.39 10.45 -20.46
CA GLN A 81 12.21 11.67 -20.37
C GLN A 81 13.72 11.37 -20.50
N SER A 82 14.16 10.19 -20.06
CA SER A 82 15.56 9.76 -20.17
C SER A 82 15.89 8.98 -21.43
N GLY A 83 14.93 8.77 -22.34
CA GLY A 83 15.13 8.01 -23.58
C GLY A 83 15.40 6.52 -23.36
N SER A 84 15.21 6.00 -22.15
CA SER A 84 15.47 4.60 -21.75
C SER A 84 14.16 3.83 -21.54
N LEU A 85 13.22 4.01 -22.48
CA LEU A 85 11.91 3.35 -22.44
C LEU A 85 11.99 1.82 -22.34
N PRO A 86 12.90 1.08 -23.02
CA PRO A 86 13.01 -0.36 -22.85
C PRO A 86 13.26 -0.78 -21.39
N GLU A 87 14.23 -0.17 -20.72
CA GLU A 87 14.55 -0.37 -19.30
C GLU A 87 13.41 0.13 -18.41
N GLY A 88 12.77 1.23 -18.80
CA GLY A 88 11.57 1.80 -18.17
C GLY A 88 10.43 0.81 -18.06
N LEU A 89 10.10 0.16 -19.16
CA LEU A 89 9.02 -0.83 -19.25
C LEU A 89 9.36 -2.11 -18.49
N LYS A 90 10.60 -2.61 -18.63
CA LYS A 90 11.09 -3.75 -17.84
C LYS A 90 11.03 -3.45 -16.33
N GLY A 91 11.52 -2.29 -15.92
CA GLY A 91 11.54 -1.83 -14.53
C GLY A 91 10.14 -1.63 -13.95
N SER A 92 9.25 -0.97 -14.68
CA SER A 92 7.87 -0.71 -14.27
C SER A 92 7.04 -2.00 -14.16
N GLY A 93 7.19 -2.94 -15.10
CA GLY A 93 6.54 -4.26 -15.01
C GLY A 93 7.10 -5.11 -13.86
N GLY A 94 8.41 -5.07 -13.63
CA GLY A 94 9.04 -5.71 -12.46
C GLY A 94 8.56 -5.13 -11.13
N LEU A 95 8.45 -3.81 -11.02
CA LEU A 95 7.88 -3.10 -9.89
C LEU A 95 6.43 -3.52 -9.65
N PHE A 96 5.63 -3.59 -10.71
CA PHE A 96 4.23 -4.01 -10.61
C PHE A 96 4.12 -5.46 -10.11
N LYS A 97 4.95 -6.38 -10.60
CA LYS A 97 5.02 -7.77 -10.08
C LYS A 97 5.38 -7.82 -8.60
N LYS A 98 6.44 -7.10 -8.17
CA LYS A 98 6.85 -7.03 -6.75
C LYS A 98 5.71 -6.52 -5.87
N ARG A 99 4.98 -5.50 -6.32
CA ARG A 99 3.81 -4.96 -5.64
C ARG A 99 2.69 -5.99 -5.51
N LEU A 100 2.35 -6.69 -6.58
CA LEU A 100 1.31 -7.73 -6.57
C LEU A 100 1.70 -8.89 -5.65
N HIS A 101 2.96 -9.32 -5.68
CA HIS A 101 3.48 -10.35 -4.79
C HIS A 101 3.38 -9.95 -3.31
N THR A 102 3.72 -8.70 -2.97
CA THR A 102 3.57 -8.18 -1.61
C THR A 102 2.12 -8.15 -1.17
N LEU A 103 1.21 -7.63 -2.01
CA LEU A 103 -0.22 -7.57 -1.69
C LEU A 103 -0.86 -8.94 -1.53
N THR A 104 -0.51 -9.91 -2.38
CA THR A 104 -1.03 -11.27 -2.31
C THR A 104 -0.51 -11.99 -1.06
N THR A 105 0.74 -11.76 -0.67
CA THR A 105 1.33 -12.28 0.56
C THR A 105 0.63 -11.72 1.80
N VAL A 106 0.44 -10.40 1.87
CA VAL A 106 -0.29 -9.75 2.97
C VAL A 106 -1.73 -10.28 3.05
N ARG A 107 -2.44 -10.37 1.91
CA ARG A 107 -3.80 -10.94 1.88
C ARG A 107 -3.85 -12.40 2.36
N ARG A 108 -2.84 -13.20 2.02
CA ARG A 108 -2.74 -14.59 2.45
C ARG A 108 -2.55 -14.69 3.97
N MET A 109 -1.69 -13.85 4.54
CA MET A 109 -1.45 -13.78 5.99
C MET A 109 -2.70 -13.35 6.77
N LEU A 110 -3.49 -12.41 6.24
CA LEU A 110 -4.71 -11.93 6.89
C LEU A 110 -5.91 -12.89 6.79
N ARG A 111 -5.86 -13.89 5.90
CA ARG A 111 -7.00 -14.79 5.66
C ARG A 111 -7.39 -15.58 6.92
N TYR A 112 -6.42 -16.12 7.66
CA TYR A 112 -6.68 -16.92 8.85
C TYR A 112 -7.28 -16.10 10.01
N PRO A 113 -6.72 -14.94 10.41
CA PRO A 113 -7.34 -14.07 11.40
C PRO A 113 -8.78 -13.67 11.05
N LEU A 114 -9.06 -13.38 9.78
CA LEU A 114 -10.40 -13.01 9.32
C LEU A 114 -11.39 -14.17 9.42
N LEU A 115 -10.97 -15.40 9.08
CA LEU A 115 -11.79 -16.59 9.26
C LEU A 115 -12.11 -16.81 10.75
N LEU A 116 -11.11 -16.70 11.63
CA LEU A 116 -11.29 -16.88 13.07
C LEU A 116 -12.25 -15.82 13.65
N LEU A 117 -12.10 -14.57 13.23
CA LEU A 117 -12.99 -13.48 13.62
C LEU A 117 -14.42 -13.72 13.12
N TRP A 118 -14.58 -14.22 11.90
CA TRP A 118 -15.90 -14.57 11.36
C TRP A 118 -16.59 -15.68 12.17
N VAL A 119 -15.84 -16.74 12.55
CA VAL A 119 -16.35 -17.80 13.44
C VAL A 119 -16.71 -17.24 14.82
N LEU A 120 -15.86 -16.37 15.38
CA LEU A 120 -16.14 -15.70 16.67
C LEU A 120 -17.46 -14.92 16.62
N VAL A 121 -17.69 -14.14 15.55
CA VAL A 121 -18.93 -13.39 15.35
C VAL A 121 -20.13 -14.33 15.25
N MET A 122 -20.01 -15.45 14.53
CA MET A 122 -21.08 -16.45 14.43
C MET A 122 -21.45 -17.05 15.79
N ILE A 123 -20.45 -17.43 16.60
CA ILE A 123 -20.67 -17.96 17.96
C ILE A 123 -21.31 -16.89 18.84
N ALA A 124 -20.86 -15.63 18.74
CA ALA A 124 -21.41 -14.52 19.51
C ALA A 124 -22.90 -14.28 19.19
N ILE A 125 -23.27 -14.27 17.91
CA ILE A 125 -24.67 -14.14 17.46
C ILE A 125 -25.52 -15.28 18.04
N LEU A 126 -25.03 -16.53 17.96
CA LEU A 126 -25.74 -17.69 18.51
C LEU A 126 -25.95 -17.55 20.02
N MET A 127 -24.92 -17.12 20.75
CA MET A 127 -25.01 -16.93 22.19
C MET A 127 -26.03 -15.85 22.57
N ILE A 128 -26.04 -14.72 21.86
CA ILE A 128 -26.94 -13.60 22.18
C ILE A 128 -28.40 -13.92 21.85
N HIS A 129 -28.66 -14.56 20.71
CA HIS A 129 -30.04 -14.75 20.24
C HIS A 129 -30.71 -16.02 20.78
N PHE A 130 -29.94 -17.05 21.11
CA PHE A 130 -30.51 -18.34 21.54
C PHE A 130 -30.18 -18.65 23.00
N LEU A 131 -28.90 -18.53 23.37
CA LEU A 131 -28.42 -19.04 24.65
C LEU A 131 -28.75 -18.10 25.82
N PHE A 132 -28.42 -16.82 25.71
CA PHE A 132 -28.69 -15.85 26.78
C PHE A 132 -30.19 -15.69 27.10
N PRO A 133 -31.13 -15.61 26.13
CA PRO A 133 -32.55 -15.53 26.42
C PRO A 133 -33.06 -16.75 27.19
N SER A 134 -32.56 -17.94 26.83
CA SER A 134 -32.91 -19.20 27.52
C SER A 134 -32.46 -19.17 28.99
N PHE A 135 -31.23 -18.75 29.26
CA PHE A 135 -30.77 -18.60 30.64
C PHE A 135 -31.50 -17.49 31.39
N GLN A 136 -31.86 -16.39 30.73
CA GLN A 136 -32.57 -15.29 31.36
C GLN A 136 -33.95 -15.73 31.87
N GLN A 137 -34.68 -16.52 31.09
CA GLN A 137 -35.97 -17.08 31.51
C GLN A 137 -35.82 -17.99 32.74
N LEU A 138 -34.80 -18.87 32.76
CA LEU A 138 -34.55 -19.79 33.87
C LEU A 138 -34.11 -19.07 35.15
N PHE A 139 -33.20 -18.10 35.04
CA PHE A 139 -32.71 -17.32 36.17
C PHE A 139 -33.82 -16.44 36.76
N GLN A 140 -34.68 -15.84 35.92
CA GLN A 140 -35.86 -15.09 36.37
C GLN A 140 -36.87 -15.97 37.11
N SER A 141 -37.07 -17.22 36.67
CA SER A 141 -38.00 -18.14 37.35
C SER A 141 -37.52 -18.62 38.72
N LEU A 142 -36.21 -18.62 38.93
CA LEU A 142 -35.58 -19.07 40.18
C LEU A 142 -35.19 -17.90 41.11
N ASP A 143 -35.45 -16.65 40.69
CA ASP A 143 -35.03 -15.42 41.37
C ASP A 143 -33.52 -15.36 41.67
N ILE A 144 -32.72 -15.90 40.75
CA ILE A 144 -31.25 -15.93 40.83
C ILE A 144 -30.69 -14.86 39.90
N GLU A 145 -29.69 -14.10 40.37
CA GLU A 145 -28.97 -13.16 39.52
C GLU A 145 -27.87 -13.83 38.71
N PHE A 146 -27.64 -13.33 37.49
CA PHE A 146 -26.50 -13.75 36.69
C PHE A 146 -25.14 -13.46 37.35
N PRO A 147 -24.14 -14.34 37.18
CA PRO A 147 -22.75 -14.04 37.54
C PRO A 147 -22.24 -12.76 36.87
N PHE A 148 -21.31 -12.08 37.54
CA PHE A 148 -20.69 -10.84 37.05
C PHE A 148 -20.15 -10.96 35.61
N LEU A 149 -19.43 -12.05 35.30
CA LEU A 149 -18.85 -12.27 33.99
C LEU A 149 -19.92 -12.38 32.89
N THR A 150 -21.04 -13.04 33.18
CA THR A 150 -22.18 -13.18 32.27
C THR A 150 -22.88 -11.83 32.05
N LYS A 151 -23.10 -11.06 33.11
CA LYS A 151 -23.64 -9.68 33.01
C LYS A 151 -22.75 -8.77 32.17
N LEU A 152 -21.43 -8.80 32.39
CA LEU A 152 -20.46 -8.01 31.64
C LEU A 152 -20.45 -8.36 30.14
N MET A 153 -20.49 -9.65 29.80
CA MET A 153 -20.58 -10.10 28.41
C MET A 153 -21.88 -9.61 27.75
N ILE A 154 -23.03 -9.80 28.39
CA ILE A 154 -24.32 -9.33 27.87
C ILE A 154 -24.27 -7.82 27.61
N GLN A 155 -23.75 -7.02 28.55
CA GLN A 155 -23.60 -5.57 28.38
C GLN A 155 -22.69 -5.21 27.21
N MET A 156 -21.47 -5.79 27.14
CA MET A 156 -20.53 -5.57 26.03
C MET A 156 -21.17 -5.83 24.66
N PHE A 157 -21.96 -6.90 24.56
CA PHE A 157 -22.63 -7.27 23.31
C PHE A 157 -23.87 -6.42 23.02
N GLN A 158 -24.64 -6.02 24.03
CA GLN A 158 -25.78 -5.10 23.87
C GLN A 158 -25.33 -3.71 23.40
N TYR A 159 -24.15 -3.24 23.85
CA TYR A 159 -23.55 -1.99 23.40
C TYR A 159 -22.79 -2.12 22.06
N SER A 160 -22.58 -3.34 21.56
CA SER A 160 -21.82 -3.57 20.32
C SER A 160 -22.39 -2.86 19.08
N PRO A 161 -23.71 -2.70 18.87
CA PRO A 161 -24.24 -1.95 17.73
C PRO A 161 -23.90 -0.46 17.83
N TYR A 162 -23.93 0.11 19.05
CA TYR A 162 -23.57 1.50 19.29
C TYR A 162 -22.07 1.75 19.08
N ILE A 163 -21.21 0.83 19.52
CA ILE A 163 -19.76 0.88 19.26
C ILE A 163 -19.49 0.82 17.75
N LEU A 164 -20.17 -0.06 17.02
CA LEU A 164 -20.09 -0.14 15.55
C LEU A 164 -20.54 1.17 14.88
N VAL A 165 -21.65 1.76 15.31
CA VAL A 165 -22.16 3.04 14.79
C VAL A 165 -21.17 4.18 15.09
N ILE A 166 -20.61 4.25 16.30
CA ILE A 166 -19.58 5.24 16.67
C ILE A 166 -18.33 5.07 15.81
N LEU A 167 -17.86 3.83 15.62
CA LEU A 167 -16.72 3.54 14.75
C LEU A 167 -16.99 3.96 13.31
N LEU A 168 -18.19 3.68 12.79
CA LEU A 168 -18.59 4.03 11.43
C LEU A 168 -18.71 5.56 11.26
N LEU A 169 -19.22 6.27 12.27
CA LEU A 169 -19.23 7.73 12.33
C LEU A 169 -17.82 8.32 12.37
N LEU A 170 -16.90 7.75 13.15
CA LEU A 170 -15.50 8.17 13.19
C LEU A 170 -14.80 7.96 11.84
N LEU A 171 -15.05 6.83 11.18
CA LEU A 171 -14.54 6.55 9.83
C LEU A 171 -15.13 7.51 8.80
N ALA A 172 -16.44 7.78 8.85
CA ALA A 172 -17.10 8.74 7.99
C ALA A 172 -16.58 10.17 8.22
N ALA A 173 -16.42 10.61 9.47
CA ALA A 173 -15.86 11.90 9.82
C ALA A 173 -14.39 12.02 9.36
N GLY A 174 -13.59 10.96 9.54
CA GLY A 174 -12.23 10.89 9.02
C GLY A 174 -12.17 10.95 7.50
N PHE A 175 -13.11 10.30 6.81
CA PHE A 175 -13.24 10.33 5.35
C PHE A 175 -13.66 11.71 4.85
N VAL A 176 -14.62 12.36 5.51
CA VAL A 176 -15.05 13.74 5.21
C VAL A 176 -13.90 14.71 5.46
N TYR A 177 -13.19 14.59 6.58
CA TYR A 177 -11.98 15.38 6.87
C TYR A 177 -10.91 15.16 5.79
N TYR A 178 -10.71 13.92 5.35
CA TYR A 178 -9.78 13.59 4.27
C TYR A 178 -10.17 14.29 2.96
N MET A 179 -11.44 14.16 2.56
CA MET A 179 -11.98 14.73 1.32
C MET A 179 -11.99 16.25 1.31
N MET A 180 -12.44 16.89 2.40
CA MET A 180 -12.63 18.34 2.45
C MET A 180 -11.36 19.08 2.83
N THR A 181 -10.54 18.54 3.75
CA THR A 181 -9.42 19.26 4.34
C THR A 181 -8.07 18.69 3.89
N PHE A 182 -7.84 17.40 4.15
CA PHE A 182 -6.52 16.81 3.96
C PHE A 182 -6.05 16.82 2.49
N ARG A 183 -6.96 16.49 1.56
CA ARG A 183 -6.68 16.46 0.12
C ARG A 183 -6.23 17.81 -0.45
N HIS A 184 -6.67 18.91 0.14
CA HIS A 184 -6.37 20.27 -0.32
C HIS A 184 -5.10 20.87 0.32
N TYR A 185 -4.50 20.21 1.32
CA TYR A 185 -3.23 20.67 1.85
C TYR A 185 -2.09 20.53 0.84
N ALA A 186 -1.12 21.45 0.94
CA ALA A 186 0.13 21.31 0.21
C ALA A 186 0.76 19.93 0.48
N PRO A 187 1.35 19.28 -0.55
CA PRO A 187 1.88 17.92 -0.43
C PRO A 187 2.86 17.74 0.74
N GLN A 188 3.70 18.75 0.97
CA GLN A 188 4.64 18.78 2.09
C GLN A 188 3.92 18.81 3.45
N LYS A 189 2.78 19.51 3.57
CA LYS A 189 1.94 19.51 4.79
C LYS A 189 1.27 18.15 5.00
N GLN A 190 0.83 17.48 3.94
CA GLN A 190 0.28 16.12 4.02
C GLN A 190 1.32 15.14 4.55
N CYS A 191 2.51 15.11 3.95
CA CYS A 191 3.62 14.29 4.43
C CYS A 191 3.98 14.63 5.88
N ARG A 192 4.03 15.91 6.26
CA ARG A 192 4.31 16.32 7.64
C ARG A 192 3.28 15.82 8.64
N LEU A 193 1.99 15.80 8.28
CA LEU A 193 0.94 15.29 9.16
C LEU A 193 1.05 13.77 9.32
N ILE A 194 1.30 13.04 8.23
CA ILE A 194 1.52 11.59 8.25
C ILE A 194 2.77 11.25 9.08
N SER A 195 3.84 12.03 8.95
CA SER A 195 5.08 11.85 9.71
C SER A 195 4.94 12.09 11.21
N ARG A 196 3.86 12.72 11.69
CA ARG A 196 3.59 12.84 13.14
C ARG A 196 3.10 11.53 13.76
N ILE A 197 2.61 10.59 12.94
CA ILE A 197 2.19 9.28 13.42
C ILE A 197 3.43 8.37 13.47
N PRO A 198 3.91 7.95 14.65
CA PRO A 198 5.21 7.28 14.80
C PRO A 198 5.37 6.01 13.95
N PHE A 199 4.28 5.26 13.78
CA PHE A 199 4.28 4.08 12.92
C PHE A 199 4.33 4.47 11.43
N ALA A 200 3.49 5.40 10.99
CA ALA A 200 3.39 5.78 9.58
C ALA A 200 4.62 6.55 9.07
N SER A 201 5.28 7.31 9.94
CA SER A 201 6.48 8.08 9.58
C SER A 201 7.61 7.19 9.05
N THR A 202 7.82 6.02 9.66
CA THR A 202 8.85 5.07 9.23
C THR A 202 8.54 4.49 7.85
N TYR A 203 7.28 4.14 7.58
CA TYR A 203 6.87 3.63 6.28
C TYR A 203 6.95 4.71 5.20
N LEU A 204 6.53 5.93 5.53
CA LEU A 204 6.64 7.07 4.63
C LEU A 204 8.10 7.34 4.28
N GLN A 205 8.99 7.44 5.27
CA GLN A 205 10.42 7.63 5.05
C GLN A 205 11.04 6.51 4.18
N LEU A 206 10.70 5.24 4.44
CA LEU A 206 11.14 4.11 3.62
C LEU A 206 10.63 4.23 2.17
N PHE A 207 9.36 4.56 1.99
CA PHE A 207 8.74 4.71 0.67
C PHE A 207 9.37 5.89 -0.10
N LEU A 208 9.52 7.05 0.53
CA LEU A 208 10.10 8.24 -0.09
C LEU A 208 11.54 8.01 -0.52
N THR A 209 12.32 7.37 0.37
CA THR A 209 13.73 7.00 0.09
C THR A 209 13.81 6.01 -1.06
N TYR A 210 13.02 4.94 -1.01
CA TYR A 210 12.97 3.94 -2.08
C TYR A 210 12.63 4.58 -3.44
N TYR A 211 11.53 5.34 -3.48
CA TYR A 211 11.02 5.89 -4.72
C TYR A 211 12.00 6.90 -5.31
N PHE A 212 12.53 7.83 -4.50
CA PHE A 212 13.53 8.78 -5.00
C PHE A 212 14.76 8.04 -5.54
N SER A 213 15.36 7.13 -4.77
CA SER A 213 16.57 6.44 -5.20
C SER A 213 16.37 5.66 -6.50
N LEU A 214 15.21 5.02 -6.67
CA LEU A 214 14.90 4.26 -7.87
C LEU A 214 14.72 5.16 -9.10
N GLN A 215 13.89 6.21 -9.00
CA GLN A 215 13.63 7.10 -10.14
C GLN A 215 14.87 7.92 -10.51
N PHE A 216 15.58 8.42 -9.50
CA PHE A 216 16.79 9.20 -9.70
C PHE A 216 17.89 8.34 -10.34
N SER A 217 18.07 7.09 -9.88
CA SER A 217 18.95 6.13 -10.55
C SER A 217 18.57 5.93 -12.02
N SER A 218 17.29 5.69 -12.32
CA SER A 218 16.83 5.46 -13.70
C SER A 218 17.13 6.65 -14.63
N MET A 219 16.91 7.87 -14.15
CA MET A 219 17.21 9.08 -14.92
C MET A 219 18.71 9.24 -15.17
N LEU A 220 19.54 9.04 -14.14
CA LEU A 220 20.99 9.13 -14.26
C LEU A 220 21.56 8.06 -15.21
N LYS A 221 21.02 6.83 -15.19
CA LYS A 221 21.40 5.76 -16.14
C LYS A 221 21.10 6.12 -17.59
N GLY A 222 20.03 6.88 -17.83
CA GLY A 222 19.72 7.43 -19.16
C GLY A 222 20.55 8.65 -19.53
N GLY A 223 21.57 8.99 -18.75
CA GLY A 223 22.51 10.07 -19.06
C GLY A 223 22.01 11.48 -18.68
N ILE A 224 20.90 11.59 -17.96
CA ILE A 224 20.41 12.88 -17.46
C ILE A 224 21.33 13.39 -16.35
N SER A 225 21.66 14.68 -16.34
CA SER A 225 22.43 15.30 -15.26
C SER A 225 21.65 15.35 -13.93
N ILE A 226 22.34 15.48 -12.79
CA ILE A 226 21.68 15.62 -11.47
C ILE A 226 20.69 16.79 -11.44
N TYR A 227 21.04 17.91 -12.08
CA TYR A 227 20.21 19.10 -12.14
C TYR A 227 18.95 18.85 -12.98
N ASP A 228 19.11 18.27 -14.17
CA ASP A 228 18.00 17.97 -15.07
C ASP A 228 17.08 16.90 -14.49
N ALA A 229 17.63 15.92 -13.76
CA ALA A 229 16.86 14.92 -13.03
C ALA A 229 15.93 15.57 -11.98
N CYS A 230 16.40 16.61 -11.27
CA CYS A 230 15.54 17.38 -10.36
C CYS A 230 14.46 18.18 -11.11
N GLN A 231 14.76 18.69 -12.29
CA GLN A 231 13.77 19.35 -13.15
C GLN A 231 12.70 18.38 -13.67
N VAL A 232 13.08 17.15 -14.03
CA VAL A 232 12.12 16.10 -14.41
C VAL A 232 11.25 15.72 -13.20
N LEU A 233 11.84 15.61 -12.00
CA LEU A 233 11.13 15.34 -10.75
C LEU A 233 10.12 16.44 -10.37
N GLU A 234 10.40 17.69 -10.73
CA GLU A 234 9.49 18.84 -10.58
C GLU A 234 8.34 18.83 -11.61
N LYS A 235 8.53 18.24 -12.80
CA LYS A 235 7.53 18.24 -13.88
C LYS A 235 6.51 17.10 -13.81
N GLN A 236 6.84 15.99 -13.14
CA GLN A 236 5.91 14.86 -13.02
C GLN A 236 4.64 15.24 -12.25
N GLN A 237 3.52 14.59 -12.59
CA GLN A 237 2.19 14.90 -12.05
C GLN A 237 1.64 13.79 -11.14
N HIS A 238 2.31 12.64 -11.05
CA HIS A 238 1.81 11.45 -10.33
C HIS A 238 1.98 11.55 -8.82
N PHE A 239 3.01 12.26 -8.34
CA PHE A 239 3.37 12.38 -6.93
C PHE A 239 3.66 13.83 -6.53
N PRO A 240 2.66 14.57 -6.01
CA PRO A 240 2.82 15.98 -5.67
C PRO A 240 3.94 16.26 -4.64
N PHE A 241 4.27 15.30 -3.77
CA PHE A 241 5.44 15.42 -2.88
C PHE A 241 6.75 15.58 -3.65
N PHE A 242 7.01 14.67 -4.60
CA PHE A 242 8.23 14.71 -5.39
C PHE A 242 8.29 15.92 -6.32
N GLN A 243 7.13 16.44 -6.72
CA GLN A 243 7.03 17.68 -7.49
C GLN A 243 7.63 18.86 -6.71
N ALA A 244 7.19 19.03 -5.46
CA ALA A 244 7.68 20.07 -4.57
C ALA A 244 9.15 19.82 -4.16
N GLU A 245 9.51 18.58 -3.87
CA GLU A 245 10.87 18.20 -3.52
C GLU A 245 11.85 18.46 -4.69
N GLY A 246 11.46 18.15 -5.93
CA GLY A 246 12.26 18.43 -7.13
C GLY A 246 12.51 19.93 -7.32
N HIS A 247 11.49 20.76 -7.09
CA HIS A 247 11.63 22.22 -7.10
C HIS A 247 12.66 22.70 -6.07
N ASP A 248 12.56 22.21 -4.82
CA ASP A 248 13.45 22.62 -3.73
C ASP A 248 14.89 22.14 -3.95
N LEU A 249 15.07 20.87 -4.35
CA LEU A 249 16.40 20.31 -4.68
C LEU A 249 17.06 21.05 -5.85
N LYS A 250 16.30 21.34 -6.92
CA LYS A 250 16.79 22.09 -8.08
C LYS A 250 17.30 23.48 -7.68
N ARG A 251 16.55 24.19 -6.81
CA ARG A 251 16.96 25.50 -6.30
C ARG A 251 18.27 25.40 -5.51
N MET A 252 18.40 24.41 -4.62
CA MET A 252 19.62 24.23 -3.81
C MET A 252 20.84 23.88 -4.66
N LEU A 253 20.66 23.05 -5.69
CA LEU A 253 21.71 22.73 -6.67
C LEU A 253 22.13 23.97 -7.46
N LYS A 254 21.18 24.83 -7.85
CA LYS A 254 21.46 26.11 -8.51
C LYS A 254 22.28 27.05 -7.62
N ASP A 255 22.05 27.01 -6.31
CA ASP A 255 22.80 27.77 -5.31
C ASP A 255 24.19 27.15 -5.00
N GLY A 256 24.59 26.11 -5.73
CA GLY A 256 25.91 25.46 -5.62
C GLY A 256 26.00 24.39 -4.53
N LYS A 257 24.89 24.05 -3.86
CA LYS A 257 24.90 22.99 -2.84
C LYS A 257 24.95 21.61 -3.50
N PRO A 258 25.81 20.70 -3.01
CA PRO A 258 25.84 19.34 -3.54
C PRO A 258 24.57 18.56 -3.14
N LEU A 259 24.20 17.56 -3.96
CA LEU A 259 22.96 16.80 -3.78
C LEU A 259 22.83 16.16 -2.39
N TYR A 260 23.92 15.61 -1.86
CA TYR A 260 23.89 14.97 -0.53
C TYR A 260 23.53 15.94 0.59
N GLU A 261 23.94 17.21 0.49
CA GLU A 261 23.61 18.26 1.46
C GLU A 261 22.16 18.70 1.30
N ALA A 262 21.68 18.82 0.06
CA ALA A 262 20.29 19.14 -0.22
C ALA A 262 19.31 18.09 0.34
N ILE A 263 19.65 16.81 0.18
CA ILE A 263 18.91 15.67 0.74
C ILE A 263 18.96 15.62 2.27
N GLU A 264 20.08 16.01 2.88
CA GLU A 264 20.19 16.10 4.34
C GLU A 264 19.31 17.21 4.90
N ILE A 265 19.27 18.37 4.24
CA ILE A 265 18.46 19.53 4.64
C ILE A 265 16.96 19.23 4.51
N SER A 266 16.53 18.48 3.48
CA SER A 266 15.11 18.18 3.31
C SER A 266 14.54 17.29 4.41
N GLY A 267 15.36 16.36 4.95
CA GLY A 267 15.03 15.59 6.15
C GLY A 267 13.92 14.54 5.98
N TRP A 268 13.39 14.35 4.77
CA TRP A 268 12.33 13.37 4.48
C TRP A 268 12.86 11.95 4.29
N TYR A 269 14.13 11.83 3.97
CA TYR A 269 14.79 10.58 3.61
C TYR A 269 15.45 9.91 4.80
N ARG A 270 15.84 8.65 4.63
CA ARG A 270 16.66 7.98 5.65
C ARG A 270 18.01 8.66 5.79
N ARG A 271 18.52 8.70 7.02
CA ARG A 271 19.81 9.31 7.36
C ARG A 271 21.01 8.70 6.62
N ASP A 272 20.91 7.44 6.20
CA ASP A 272 21.97 6.76 5.47
C ASP A 272 22.06 7.16 3.99
N MET A 273 20.99 7.73 3.41
CA MET A 273 20.92 8.09 1.99
C MET A 273 21.97 9.14 1.59
N LYS A 274 22.23 10.14 2.45
CA LYS A 274 23.24 11.17 2.17
C LYS A 274 24.63 10.59 1.95
N TYR A 275 24.98 9.51 2.66
CA TYR A 275 26.29 8.86 2.50
C TYR A 275 26.36 8.09 1.20
N VAL A 276 25.28 7.40 0.81
CA VAL A 276 25.18 6.72 -0.49
C VAL A 276 25.38 7.74 -1.62
N ILE A 277 24.70 8.88 -1.55
CA ILE A 277 24.84 9.94 -2.56
C ILE A 277 26.25 10.52 -2.57
N LYS A 278 26.80 10.84 -1.39
CA LYS A 278 28.14 11.43 -1.27
C LYS A 278 29.22 10.52 -1.86
N HIS A 279 29.18 9.22 -1.54
CA HIS A 279 30.16 8.25 -2.02
C HIS A 279 29.96 7.94 -3.51
N GLY A 280 28.73 7.70 -3.94
CA GLY A 280 28.43 7.42 -5.36
C GLY A 280 28.79 8.58 -6.27
N GLN A 281 28.51 9.83 -5.83
CA GLN A 281 28.89 11.03 -6.57
C GLN A 281 30.41 11.19 -6.65
N ALA A 282 31.15 10.96 -5.56
CA ALA A 282 32.61 11.04 -5.56
C ALA A 282 33.28 9.94 -6.40
N ALA A 283 32.66 8.76 -6.47
CA ALA A 283 33.14 7.62 -7.25
C ALA A 283 32.68 7.65 -8.73
N GLY A 284 31.81 8.59 -9.11
CA GLY A 284 31.23 8.65 -10.45
C GLY A 284 30.32 7.45 -10.79
N LYS A 285 29.66 6.87 -9.78
CA LYS A 285 28.78 5.68 -9.91
C LYS A 285 27.46 5.86 -9.17
N LEU A 286 26.97 7.10 -9.09
CA LEU A 286 25.80 7.46 -8.30
C LEU A 286 24.54 6.71 -8.75
N GLU A 287 24.40 6.49 -10.05
CA GLU A 287 23.31 5.77 -10.68
C GLU A 287 23.21 4.32 -10.20
N ASP A 288 24.33 3.61 -10.08
CA ASP A 288 24.36 2.22 -9.61
C ASP A 288 24.17 2.16 -8.09
N ASP A 289 24.82 3.04 -7.34
CA ASP A 289 24.69 3.10 -5.88
C ASP A 289 23.25 3.39 -5.45
N LEU A 290 22.56 4.31 -6.13
CA LEU A 290 21.14 4.59 -5.90
C LEU A 290 20.25 3.41 -6.29
N TYR A 291 20.57 2.68 -7.37
CA TYR A 291 19.82 1.48 -7.76
C TYR A 291 19.93 0.40 -6.67
N PHE A 292 21.15 0.05 -6.25
CA PHE A 292 21.38 -0.95 -5.21
C PHE A 292 20.76 -0.53 -3.87
N TYR A 293 20.87 0.75 -3.53
CA TYR A 293 20.25 1.28 -2.33
C TYR A 293 18.72 1.22 -2.40
N SER A 294 18.10 1.50 -3.56
CA SER A 294 16.66 1.38 -3.74
C SER A 294 16.16 -0.06 -3.50
N ASP A 295 16.85 -1.08 -4.03
CA ASP A 295 16.47 -2.49 -3.81
C ASP A 295 16.63 -2.88 -2.33
N ARG A 296 17.68 -2.36 -1.66
CA ARG A 296 17.87 -2.55 -0.22
C ARG A 296 16.72 -1.93 0.59
N VAL A 297 16.34 -0.68 0.30
CA VAL A 297 15.25 0.01 1.01
C VAL A 297 13.90 -0.67 0.72
N MET A 298 13.67 -1.14 -0.50
CA MET A 298 12.47 -1.93 -0.85
C MET A 298 12.38 -3.20 -0.01
N LYS A 299 13.46 -3.97 0.09
CA LYS A 299 13.53 -5.17 0.96
C LYS A 299 13.27 -4.85 2.42
N MET A 300 13.77 -3.71 2.93
CA MET A 300 13.47 -3.25 4.28
C MET A 300 11.98 -2.93 4.45
N LEU A 301 11.37 -2.24 3.47
CA LEU A 301 9.95 -1.92 3.46
C LEU A 301 9.10 -3.20 3.49
N GLU A 302 9.36 -4.14 2.58
CA GLU A 302 8.67 -5.44 2.55
C GLU A 302 8.81 -6.21 3.86
N THR A 303 10.03 -6.26 4.42
CA THR A 303 10.30 -6.94 5.69
C THR A 303 9.54 -6.29 6.84
N LYS A 304 9.47 -4.96 6.88
CA LYS A 304 8.73 -4.21 7.90
C LYS A 304 7.23 -4.45 7.80
N VAL A 305 6.68 -4.48 6.58
CA VAL A 305 5.27 -4.84 6.33
C VAL A 305 4.99 -6.26 6.81
N LYS A 306 5.78 -7.25 6.37
CA LYS A 306 5.64 -8.66 6.78
C LYS A 306 5.73 -8.83 8.29
N LYS A 307 6.75 -8.24 8.93
CA LYS A 307 6.94 -8.30 10.39
C LYS A 307 5.73 -7.75 11.14
N THR A 308 5.16 -6.64 10.67
CA THR A 308 4.00 -6.00 11.33
C THR A 308 2.76 -6.87 11.25
N VAL A 309 2.51 -7.50 10.09
CA VAL A 309 1.42 -8.47 9.94
C VAL A 309 1.65 -9.70 10.82
N MET A 310 2.88 -10.23 10.85
CA MET A 310 3.25 -11.38 11.68
C MET A 310 3.15 -11.10 13.18
N THR A 311 3.47 -9.89 13.64
CA THR A 311 3.33 -9.52 15.06
C THR A 311 1.88 -9.28 15.46
N LEU A 312 1.05 -8.79 14.54
CA LEU A 312 -0.37 -8.56 14.80
C LEU A 312 -1.13 -9.88 15.01
N GLN A 313 -0.72 -10.95 14.32
CA GLN A 313 -1.42 -12.24 14.34
C GLN A 313 -1.46 -12.91 15.73
N PRO A 314 -0.36 -13.07 16.49
CA PRO A 314 -0.41 -13.58 17.87
C PRO A 314 -1.28 -12.74 18.81
N ILE A 315 -1.22 -11.41 18.67
CA ILE A 315 -2.04 -10.49 19.49
C ILE A 315 -3.53 -10.72 19.20
N MET A 316 -3.90 -10.86 17.93
CA MET A 316 -5.26 -11.20 17.51
C MET A 316 -5.71 -12.56 18.06
N PHE A 317 -4.84 -13.57 18.07
CA PHE A 317 -5.18 -14.89 18.61
C PHE A 317 -5.34 -14.87 20.12
N LEU A 318 -4.48 -14.16 20.85
CA LEU A 318 -4.64 -13.98 22.29
C LEU A 318 -5.95 -13.26 22.60
N PHE A 319 -6.27 -12.20 21.84
CA PHE A 319 -7.51 -11.45 21.98
C PHE A 319 -8.75 -12.33 21.70
N ILE A 320 -8.79 -13.01 20.56
CA ILE A 320 -9.92 -13.87 20.17
C ILE A 320 -10.05 -15.05 21.14
N GLY A 321 -8.94 -15.69 21.52
CA GLY A 321 -8.95 -16.77 22.51
C GLY A 321 -9.47 -16.32 23.88
N SER A 322 -9.10 -15.10 24.31
CA SER A 322 -9.62 -14.51 25.55
C SER A 322 -11.13 -14.28 25.48
N ILE A 323 -11.64 -13.80 24.34
CA ILE A 323 -13.10 -13.64 24.14
C ILE A 323 -13.80 -14.99 24.15
N ILE A 324 -13.28 -16.00 23.43
CA ILE A 324 -13.87 -17.35 23.41
C ILE A 324 -13.90 -17.93 24.82
N LEU A 325 -12.82 -17.79 25.59
CA LEU A 325 -12.77 -18.25 26.98
C LEU A 325 -13.80 -17.52 27.86
N ALA A 326 -13.90 -16.19 27.73
CA ALA A 326 -14.89 -15.41 28.47
C ALA A 326 -16.33 -15.83 28.10
N MET A 327 -16.59 -16.08 26.82
CA MET A 327 -17.87 -16.59 26.32
C MET A 327 -18.18 -17.96 26.93
N PHE A 328 -17.23 -18.90 26.89
CA PHE A 328 -17.38 -20.22 27.50
C PHE A 328 -17.69 -20.13 29.00
N LEU A 329 -16.92 -19.35 29.76
CA LEU A 329 -17.13 -19.16 31.19
C LEU A 329 -18.47 -18.49 31.49
N SER A 330 -18.92 -17.56 30.63
CA SER A 330 -20.22 -16.89 30.80
C SER A 330 -21.42 -17.83 30.67
N VAL A 331 -21.25 -18.99 30.04
CA VAL A 331 -22.27 -20.06 29.98
C VAL A 331 -22.12 -21.03 31.14
N PHE A 332 -20.89 -21.45 31.44
CA PHE A 332 -20.63 -22.47 32.45
C PHE A 332 -20.89 -22.00 33.88
N LEU A 333 -20.54 -20.75 34.23
CA LEU A 333 -20.77 -20.23 35.58
C LEU A 333 -22.27 -20.24 35.96
N PRO A 334 -23.19 -19.72 35.13
CA PRO A 334 -24.62 -19.84 35.38
C PRO A 334 -25.08 -21.30 35.58
N MET A 335 -24.60 -22.22 34.74
CA MET A 335 -24.95 -23.64 34.87
C MET A 335 -24.52 -24.22 36.22
N PHE A 336 -23.31 -23.92 36.69
CA PHE A 336 -22.86 -24.37 38.00
C PHE A 336 -23.72 -23.80 39.13
N GLN A 337 -24.06 -22.51 39.07
CA GLN A 337 -24.94 -21.89 40.06
C GLN A 337 -26.32 -22.57 40.11
N LEU A 338 -26.90 -22.87 38.94
CA LEU A 338 -28.17 -23.59 38.86
C LEU A 338 -28.08 -24.97 39.52
N MET A 339 -27.03 -25.74 39.23
CA MET A 339 -26.83 -27.07 39.83
C MET A 339 -26.70 -26.99 41.36
N THR A 340 -25.99 -26.00 41.89
CA THR A 340 -25.84 -25.82 43.34
C THR A 340 -27.09 -25.28 44.03
N SER A 341 -27.98 -24.59 43.30
CA SER A 341 -29.23 -24.03 43.87
C SER A 341 -30.40 -25.00 43.91
N ILE A 342 -30.33 -26.09 43.12
CA ILE A 342 -31.35 -27.14 43.04
C ILE A 342 -31.09 -28.28 44.04
N GLN A 343 -29.89 -28.31 44.65
CA GLN A 343 -29.57 -29.14 45.82
C GLN A 343 -29.89 -28.37 47.10
#